data_AF-A0A089L7W9-F1
#
_entry.id   AF-A0A089L7W9-F1
#
_cell.length_a   1.000
_cell.length_b   1.000
_cell.length_c   1.000
_cell.angle_alpha   90.00
_cell.angle_beta   90.00
_cell.angle_gamma   90.00
#
_symmetry.space_group_name_H-M   'P 1'
#
loop_
_entity.id
_entity.type
_entity.pdbx_description
1 polymer ?
#
loop_
_entity_poly.entity_id
_entity_poly.type
_entity_poly.pdbx_seq_one_letter_code
_entity_poly.pdbx_strand_id
1 'polypeptide(L)'
;MWLKSVLWYLLYYLKYLAAGALVSAIVAIFFPPAALVIMGIMLLGGLPAAYKDLKEKRVPVMKAKQINKRYAKLKNEFEGFEEALRLTKRNM
;
A
#
# COMPACT_ATOMS: atom_id res chain seq x y z
N MET A 1 3.32 3.23 10.06
CA MET A 1 2.54 3.33 8.80
C MET A 1 3.43 3.51 7.59
N TRP A 2 4.40 4.43 7.67
CA TRP A 2 5.33 4.72 6.58
C TRP A 2 6.11 3.49 6.10
N LEU A 3 6.64 2.68 7.04
CA LEU A 3 7.35 1.43 6.70
C LEU A 3 6.50 0.43 5.89
N LYS A 4 5.21 0.28 6.23
CA LYS A 4 4.30 -0.60 5.48
C LYS A 4 4.00 -0.05 4.09
N SER A 5 3.85 1.26 3.94
CA SER A 5 3.71 1.90 2.62
C SER A 5 4.96 1.71 1.76
N VAL A 6 6.16 1.88 2.34
CA VAL A 6 7.43 1.67 1.62
C VAL A 6 7.58 0.22 1.18
N LEU A 7 7.24 -0.76 2.03
CA LEU A 7 7.28 -2.18 1.68
C LEU A 7 6.33 -2.52 0.52
N TRP A 8 5.11 -1.97 0.54
CA TRP A 8 4.18 -2.13 -0.58
C TRP A 8 4.65 -1.43 -1.84
N TYR A 9 5.21 -0.23 -1.73
CA TYR A 9 5.82 0.48 -2.85
C TYR A 9 6.91 -0.36 -3.50
N LEU A 10 7.81 -0.92 -2.69
CA LEU A 10 8.90 -1.77 -3.13
C LEU A 10 8.39 -3.02 -3.87
N LEU A 11 7.33 -3.67 -3.36
CA LEU A 11 6.69 -4.81 -4.00
C LEU A 11 6.09 -4.46 -5.38
N TYR A 12 5.40 -3.33 -5.48
CA TYR A 12 4.88 -2.86 -6.77
C TYR A 12 6.01 -2.51 -7.72
N TYR A 13 7.05 -1.83 -7.24
CA TYR A 13 8.22 -1.49 -8.03
C TYR A 13 8.94 -2.74 -8.54
N LEU A 14 9.08 -3.77 -7.70
CA LEU A 14 9.65 -5.06 -8.07
C LEU A 14 8.87 -5.74 -9.20
N LYS A 15 7.54 -5.61 -9.24
CA LYS A 15 6.71 -6.11 -10.34
C LYS A 15 7.06 -5.43 -11.67
N TYR A 16 7.23 -4.12 -11.67
CA TYR A 16 7.62 -3.36 -12.88
C TYR A 16 9.07 -3.65 -13.28
N LEU A 17 9.96 -3.82 -12.31
CA LEU A 17 11.34 -4.24 -12.53
C LEU A 17 11.43 -5.62 -13.18
N ALA A 18 10.65 -6.59 -12.70
CA ALA A 18 10.59 -7.93 -13.29
C ALA A 18 10.06 -7.91 -14.73
N ALA A 19 9.02 -7.11 -15.00
CA ALA A 19 8.50 -6.92 -16.35
C ALA A 19 9.54 -6.27 -17.28
N GLY A 20 10.22 -5.22 -16.80
CA GLY A 20 11.28 -4.55 -17.55
C GLY A 20 12.49 -5.44 -17.81
N ALA A 21 12.89 -6.25 -16.82
CA ALA A 21 13.97 -7.22 -16.95
C ALA A 21 13.65 -8.27 -18.03
N LEU A 22 12.43 -8.81 -18.05
CA LEU A 22 11.98 -9.74 -19.10
C LEU A 22 12.03 -9.12 -20.49
N VAL A 23 11.49 -7.90 -20.64
CA VAL A 23 11.51 -7.19 -21.93
C VAL A 23 12.95 -6.90 -22.36
N SER A 24 13.80 -6.45 -21.45
CA SER A 24 15.20 -6.17 -21.74
C SER A 24 15.98 -7.44 -22.12
N ALA A 25 15.71 -8.58 -21.48
CA ALA A 25 16.36 -9.85 -21.77
C ALA A 25 15.99 -10.35 -23.17
N ILE A 26 14.73 -10.21 -23.58
CA ILE A 26 14.30 -10.56 -24.95
C ILE A 26 15.01 -9.67 -25.97
N VAL A 27 15.08 -8.35 -25.73
CA VAL A 27 15.74 -7.42 -26.65
C VAL A 27 17.25 -7.66 -26.71
N ALA A 28 17.87 -8.07 -25.59
CA ALA A 28 19.30 -8.32 -25.52
C ALA A 28 19.78 -9.43 -26.46
N ILE A 29 18.90 -10.40 -26.79
CA ILE A 29 19.20 -11.48 -27.75
C ILE A 29 19.44 -10.91 -29.16
N PHE A 30 18.69 -9.89 -29.55
CA PHE A 30 18.74 -9.32 -30.90
C PHE A 30 19.64 -8.08 -30.99
N PHE A 31 19.55 -7.18 -30.01
CA PHE A 31 20.27 -5.91 -29.96
C PHE A 31 20.69 -5.58 -28.51
N PRO A 32 21.86 -6.08 -28.07
CA PRO A 32 22.38 -5.84 -26.71
C PRO A 32 22.48 -4.36 -26.30
N PRO A 33 22.91 -3.42 -27.17
CA PRO A 33 22.98 -2.00 -26.79
C PRO A 33 21.61 -1.38 -26.54
N ALA A 34 20.59 -1.78 -27.32
CA ALA A 34 19.23 -1.27 -27.18
C ALA A 34 18.57 -1.78 -25.89
N ALA A 35 18.90 -3.00 -25.46
CA ALA A 35 18.40 -3.57 -24.21
C ALA A 35 18.77 -2.72 -22.98
N LEU A 36 19.98 -2.17 -22.93
CA LEU A 36 20.42 -1.28 -21.85
C LEU A 36 19.61 0.02 -21.82
N VAL A 37 19.33 0.61 -22.99
CA VAL A 37 18.52 1.84 -23.10
C VAL A 37 17.08 1.58 -22.65
N ILE A 38 16.48 0.48 -23.09
CA ILE A 38 15.12 0.09 -22.71
C ILE A 38 15.04 -0.19 -21.21
N MET A 39 16.03 -0.87 -20.63
CA MET A 39 16.10 -1.10 -19.19
C MET A 39 16.18 0.23 -18.41
N GLY A 40 16.98 1.19 -18.88
CA GLY A 40 17.05 2.53 -18.28
C GLY A 40 15.71 3.28 -18.31
N ILE A 41 15.01 3.25 -19.44
CA ILE A 41 13.68 3.86 -19.59
C ILE A 41 12.66 3.17 -18.67
N MET A 42 12.68 1.84 -18.59
CA MET A 42 11.80 1.05 -17.74
C MET A 42 12.02 1.35 -16.25
N LEU A 43 13.27 1.54 -15.81
CA LEU A 43 13.59 1.90 -14.43
C LEU A 43 13.03 3.28 -14.07
N LEU A 44 13.20 4.26 -14.95
CA LEU A 44 12.71 5.63 -14.76
C LEU A 44 11.19 5.69 -14.80
N GLY A 45 10.54 4.96 -15.71
CA GLY A 45 9.07 4.90 -15.81
C GLY A 45 8.40 4.03 -14.73
N GLY A 46 9.11 3.04 -14.20
CA GLY A 46 8.60 2.12 -13.19
C GLY A 46 8.37 2.77 -11.83
N LEU A 47 9.20 3.77 -11.46
CA LEU A 47 9.08 4.51 -10.19
C LEU A 47 7.75 5.29 -10.07
N PRO A 48 7.36 6.14 -11.04
CA PRO A 48 6.08 6.84 -10.98
C PRO A 48 4.89 5.89 -11.17
N ALA A 49 5.02 4.83 -11.98
CA ALA A 49 3.97 3.83 -12.15
C ALA A 49 3.66 3.09 -10.85
N ALA A 50 4.68 2.61 -10.14
CA ALA A 50 4.53 1.96 -8.83
C ALA A 50 3.92 2.90 -7.79
N TYR A 51 4.24 4.19 -7.84
CA TYR A 51 3.71 5.17 -6.89
C TYR A 51 2.22 5.41 -7.11
N LYS A 52 1.81 5.55 -8.38
CA LYS A 52 0.41 5.73 -8.75
C LYS A 52 -0.43 4.53 -8.30
N ASP A 53 0.04 3.32 -8.60
CA ASP A 53 -0.67 2.08 -8.25
C ASP A 53 -0.81 1.88 -6.72
N LEU A 54 0.22 2.25 -5.96
CA LEU A 54 0.18 2.24 -4.49
C LEU A 54 -0.88 3.22 -3.95
N LYS A 55 -0.89 4.46 -4.48
CA LYS A 55 -1.79 5.52 -4.04
C LYS A 55 -3.25 5.18 -4.34
N GLU A 56 -3.51 4.57 -5.49
CA GLU A 56 -4.86 4.28 -5.96
C GLU A 56 -5.45 3.03 -5.31
N LYS A 57 -4.67 1.95 -5.16
CA LYS A 57 -5.20 0.66 -4.68
C LYS A 57 -5.01 0.42 -3.18
N ARG A 58 -3.91 0.87 -2.58
CA ARG A 58 -3.54 0.49 -1.20
C ARG A 58 -3.78 1.58 -0.16
N VAL A 59 -3.52 2.84 -0.49
CA VAL A 59 -3.78 3.96 0.44
C VAL A 59 -5.24 4.04 0.91
N PRO A 60 -6.28 3.90 0.06
CA PRO A 60 -7.67 3.98 0.55
C PRO A 60 -8.03 2.82 1.48
N VAL A 61 -7.56 1.59 1.18
CA VAL A 61 -7.78 0.42 2.04
C VAL A 61 -7.12 0.60 3.41
N MET A 62 -5.90 1.17 3.44
CA MET A 62 -5.21 1.46 4.70
C MET A 62 -5.95 2.52 5.52
N LYS A 63 -6.45 3.59 4.87
CA LYS A 63 -7.25 4.63 5.53
C LYS A 63 -8.57 4.07 6.07
N ALA A 64 -9.30 3.30 5.27
CA ALA A 64 -10.56 2.67 5.69
C ALA A 64 -10.35 1.74 6.90
N LYS A 65 -9.27 0.95 6.90
CA LYS A 65 -8.94 0.07 8.03
C LYS A 65 -8.61 0.84 9.32
N GLN A 66 -8.00 2.03 9.20
CA GLN A 66 -7.77 2.90 10.37
C GLN A 66 -9.05 3.54 10.87
N ILE A 67 -9.92 3.99 9.97
CA ILE A 67 -11.22 4.57 10.32
C ILE A 67 -12.05 3.51 11.07
N ASN A 68 -12.17 2.29 10.55
CA ASN A 68 -12.90 1.21 11.23
C ASN A 68 -12.32 0.88 12.61
N LYS A 69 -10.99 0.91 12.77
CA LYS A 69 -10.37 0.74 14.09
C LYS A 69 -10.74 1.85 15.07
N ARG A 70 -10.81 3.11 14.61
CA ARG A 70 -11.24 4.24 15.45
C ARG A 70 -12.71 4.11 15.83
N TYR A 71 -13.58 3.78 14.89
CA TYR A 71 -15.01 3.55 15.16
C TYR A 71 -15.24 2.40 16.14
N ALA A 72 -14.55 1.27 15.97
CA ALA A 72 -14.65 0.14 16.89
C ALA A 72 -14.20 0.53 18.32
N LYS A 73 -13.14 1.33 18.44
CA LYS A 73 -12.68 1.82 19.74
C LYS A 73 -13.72 2.75 20.40
N LEU A 74 -14.24 3.71 19.63
CA LEU A 74 -15.30 4.62 20.11
C LEU A 74 -16.55 3.86 20.54
N LYS A 75 -16.98 2.85 19.78
CA LYS A 75 -18.13 2.01 20.13
C LYS A 75 -17.92 1.32 21.49
N ASN A 76 -16.75 0.72 21.71
CA ASN A 76 -16.43 0.08 22.99
C ASN A 76 -16.39 1.10 24.15
N GLU A 77 -15.90 2.32 23.91
CA GLU A 77 -15.90 3.39 24.91
C GLU A 77 -17.34 3.84 25.28
N PHE A 78 -18.25 3.92 24.29
CA PHE A 78 -19.66 4.20 24.53
C PHE A 78 -20.37 3.07 25.30
N GLU A 79 -20.16 1.82 24.91
CA GLU A 79 -20.74 0.65 25.61
C GLU A 79 -20.27 0.60 27.07
N GLY A 80 -18.99 0.84 27.35
CA GLY A 80 -18.48 0.91 28.71
C GLY A 80 -19.06 2.07 29.53
N PHE A 81 -19.35 3.21 28.89
CA PHE A 81 -19.99 4.35 29.55
C PHE A 81 -21.46 4.07 29.89
N GLU A 82 -22.21 3.44 29.00
CA GLU A 82 -23.58 3.01 29.28
C GLU A 82 -23.63 1.97 30.40
N GLU A 83 -22.68 1.04 30.43
CA GLU A 83 -22.58 0.02 31.46
C GLU A 83 -22.26 0.63 32.83
N ALA A 84 -21.36 1.63 32.87
CA ALA A 84 -21.08 2.42 34.07
C ALA A 84 -22.33 3.18 34.56
N LEU A 85 -23.04 3.87 33.67
CA LEU A 85 -24.29 4.57 34.00
C LEU A 85 -25.35 3.62 34.56
N ARG A 86 -25.46 2.42 33.99
CA ARG A 86 -26.41 1.39 34.45
C ARG A 86 -26.05 0.87 35.83
N LEU A 87 -24.76 0.66 36.11
CA LEU A 87 -24.28 0.27 37.44
C LEU A 87 -24.52 1.37 38.48
N THR A 88 -24.28 2.63 38.15
CA THR A 88 -24.57 3.77 39.04
C THR A 88 -26.06 3.88 39.34
N LYS A 89 -26.92 3.72 38.32
CA LYS A 89 -28.38 3.68 38.51
C LYS A 89 -28.89 2.49 39.32
N ARG A 90 -28.14 1.38 39.34
CA ARG A 90 -28.51 0.16 40.10
C ARG A 90 -28.05 0.23 41.55
N ASN A 91 -27.04 1.05 41.85
CA ASN A 91 -26.48 1.26 43.18
C ASN A 91 -27.01 2.52 43.88
N MET A 92 -27.78 3.37 43.18
CA MET A 92 -28.66 4.39 43.77
C MET A 92 -30.06 3.84 43.93
#